data_AF-A0A2G5TPU5-F1
#
_entry.id   AF-A0A2G5TPU5-F1
#
_cell.length_a   1.000
_cell.length_b   1.000
_cell.length_c   1.000
_cell.angle_alpha   90.00
_cell.angle_beta   90.00
_cell.angle_gamma   90.00
#
_symmetry.space_group_name_H-M   'P 1'
#
loop_
_entity.id
_entity.type
_entity.pdbx_description
1 polymer ?
#
loop_
_entity_poly.entity_id
_entity_poly.type
_entity_poly.pdbx_seq_one_letter_code
_entity_poly.pdbx_strand_id
1 'polypeptide(L)'
;MSGLIRTQIGLAKRRIKDALERIEELSTEAELIADETTEIYNDLVSICDIADILRVERDRILQLDAQWSQLCDTDPKERTIMQDYKKRLGDYLEEIRPVAEKLVL
;
A
#
# COMPACT_ATOMS: atom_id res chain seq x y z
N MET A 1 -8.36 21.25 3.87
CA MET A 1 -8.96 19.93 3.61
C MET A 1 -7.95 18.99 2.96
N SER A 2 -7.29 19.39 1.86
CA SER A 2 -6.19 18.64 1.21
C SER A 2 -4.98 18.33 2.09
N GLY A 3 -4.68 19.15 3.09
CA GLY A 3 -3.64 18.86 4.09
C GLY A 3 -3.86 17.54 4.82
N LEU A 4 -5.09 17.28 5.25
CA LEU A 4 -5.45 16.02 5.92
C LEU A 4 -5.34 14.84 4.95
N ILE A 5 -5.84 14.99 3.72
CA ILE A 5 -5.75 13.95 2.68
C ILE A 5 -4.29 13.55 2.44
N ARG A 6 -3.39 14.53 2.27
CA ARG A 6 -1.95 14.29 2.07
C ARG A 6 -1.31 13.51 3.21
N THR A 7 -1.65 13.87 4.45
CA THR A 7 -1.15 13.16 5.64
C THR A 7 -1.67 11.73 5.66
N GLN A 8 -2.94 11.50 5.35
CA GLN A 8 -3.52 10.16 5.32
C GLN A 8 -2.94 9.29 4.20
N ILE A 9 -2.66 9.85 3.02
CA ILE A 9 -1.94 9.14 1.95
C ILE A 9 -0.55 8.74 2.44
N GLY A 10 0.21 9.67 3.02
CA GLY A 10 1.54 9.36 3.56
C GLY A 10 1.53 8.27 4.64
N LEU A 11 0.52 8.26 5.50
CA LEU A 11 0.35 7.23 6.53
C LEU A 11 0.01 5.86 5.93
N ALA A 12 -0.90 5.82 4.96
CA ALA A 12 -1.25 4.58 4.27
C ALA A 12 -0.05 4.00 3.51
N LYS A 13 0.73 4.84 2.81
CA LYS A 13 2.00 4.43 2.17
C LYS A 13 2.97 3.81 3.17
N ARG A 14 3.14 4.46 4.33
CA ARG A 14 4.01 3.95 5.39
C ARG A 14 3.55 2.57 5.88
N ARG A 15 2.25 2.39 6.15
CA ARG A 15 1.70 1.11 6.59
C ARG A 15 1.89 -0.01 5.56
N ILE A 16 1.76 0.32 4.27
CA ILE A 16 2.07 -0.62 3.19
C ILE A 16 3.55 -1.01 3.25
N LYS A 17 4.47 -0.05 3.38
CA LYS A 17 5.90 -0.32 3.50
C LYS A 17 6.23 -1.17 4.72
N ASP A 18 5.71 -0.80 5.88
CA ASP A 18 5.93 -1.53 7.13
C ASP A 18 5.38 -2.98 7.01
N ALA A 19 4.26 -3.19 6.31
CA ALA A 19 3.73 -4.54 6.06
C ALA A 19 4.58 -5.36 5.08
N LEU A 20 5.18 -4.72 4.07
CA LEU A 20 6.11 -5.39 3.15
C LEU A 20 7.43 -5.75 3.83
N GLU A 21 7.94 -4.90 4.72
CA GLU A 21 9.15 -5.18 5.50
C GLU A 21 8.94 -6.40 6.42
N ARG A 22 7.73 -6.59 6.97
CA ARG A 22 7.37 -7.80 7.75
C ARG A 22 7.42 -9.11 6.96
N ILE A 23 7.41 -9.07 5.62
CA ILE A 23 7.57 -10.28 4.80
C ILE A 23 9.00 -10.83 4.96
N GLU A 24 9.99 -9.96 5.22
CA GLU A 24 11.38 -10.37 5.44
C GLU A 24 11.58 -11.13 6.76
N GLU A 25 10.60 -11.08 7.66
CA GLU A 25 10.59 -11.81 8.94
C GLU A 25 10.00 -13.24 8.81
N LEU A 26 9.38 -13.57 7.67
CA LEU A 26 8.77 -14.88 7.44
C LEU A 26 9.82 -15.92 7.04
N SER A 27 9.60 -17.19 7.41
CA SER A 27 10.46 -18.28 6.97
C SER A 27 10.44 -18.42 5.45
N THR A 28 11.62 -18.65 4.88
CA THR A 28 11.76 -19.06 3.48
C THR A 28 11.29 -20.50 3.28
N GLU A 29 11.01 -20.89 2.03
CA GLU A 29 10.61 -22.27 1.70
C GLU A 29 11.59 -23.32 2.24
N ALA A 30 12.89 -23.02 2.26
CA ALA A 30 13.92 -23.93 2.76
C ALA A 30 13.88 -24.06 4.29
N GLU A 31 13.53 -23.00 5.01
CA GLU A 31 13.41 -22.99 6.48
C GLU A 31 12.16 -23.74 6.94
N LEU A 32 11.05 -23.58 6.20
CA LEU A 32 9.78 -24.26 6.49
C LEU A 32 9.86 -25.80 6.53
N ILE A 33 10.85 -26.41 5.89
CA ILE A 33 11.05 -27.87 5.91
C ILE A 33 11.43 -28.37 7.31
N ALA A 34 12.16 -27.56 8.07
CA ALA A 34 12.64 -27.90 9.40
C ALA A 34 11.75 -27.34 10.52
N ASP A 35 10.85 -26.42 10.19
CA ASP A 35 9.97 -25.75 11.14
C ASP A 35 8.89 -26.69 11.70
N GLU A 36 8.52 -26.46 12.95
CA GLU A 36 7.38 -27.12 13.56
C GLU A 36 6.08 -26.63 12.91
N THR A 37 5.05 -27.49 12.87
CA THR A 37 3.74 -27.14 12.27
C THR A 37 3.14 -25.86 12.84
N THR A 38 3.41 -25.55 14.10
CA THR A 38 2.96 -24.31 14.76
C THR A 38 3.59 -23.06 14.14
N GLU A 39 4.87 -23.10 13.81
CA GLU A 39 5.56 -21.94 13.20
C GLU A 39 5.09 -21.75 11.74
N ILE A 40 4.94 -22.84 10.99
CA ILE A 40 4.32 -22.80 9.65
C ILE A 40 2.92 -22.17 9.71
N TYR A 41 2.12 -22.52 10.72
CA TYR A 41 0.81 -21.92 10.92
C TYR A 41 0.89 -20.42 11.25
N ASN A 42 1.82 -20.00 12.11
CA ASN A 42 2.02 -18.60 12.47
C ASN A 42 2.42 -17.74 11.26
N ASP A 43 3.27 -18.29 10.39
CA ASP A 43 3.67 -17.62 9.14
C ASP A 43 2.49 -17.47 8.19
N LEU A 44 1.65 -18.49 8.03
CA LEU A 44 0.44 -18.40 7.22
C LEU A 44 -0.54 -17.34 7.74
N VAL A 45 -0.73 -17.25 9.06
CA VAL A 45 -1.54 -16.20 9.68
C VAL A 45 -0.93 -14.82 9.41
N SER A 46 0.38 -14.69 9.55
CA SER A 46 1.10 -13.44 9.30
C SER A 46 0.99 -12.99 7.85
N ILE A 47 1.05 -13.92 6.89
CA ILE A 47 0.83 -13.65 5.47
C ILE A 47 -0.59 -13.12 5.24
N CYS A 48 -1.62 -13.73 5.86
CA CYS A 48 -2.99 -13.25 5.75
C CYS A 48 -3.16 -11.83 6.32
N ASP A 49 -2.54 -11.53 7.46
CA ASP A 49 -2.57 -10.20 8.07
C ASP A 49 -1.89 -9.16 7.18
N ILE A 50 -0.71 -9.49 6.64
CA ILE A 50 0.01 -8.61 5.70
C ILE A 50 -0.85 -8.35 4.47
N ALA A 51 -1.43 -9.39 3.88
CA ALA A 51 -2.30 -9.25 2.70
C ALA A 51 -3.51 -8.36 2.97
N ASP A 52 -4.14 -8.47 4.14
CA ASP A 52 -5.27 -7.61 4.51
C ASP A 52 -4.84 -6.14 4.66
N ILE A 53 -3.70 -5.88 5.32
CA ILE A 53 -3.15 -4.51 5.44
C ILE A 53 -2.89 -3.90 4.05
N LEU A 54 -2.24 -4.65 3.16
CA LEU A 54 -1.95 -4.19 1.80
C LEU A 54 -3.23 -3.84 1.04
N ARG A 55 -4.25 -4.70 1.13
CA ARG A 55 -5.55 -4.47 0.49
C ARG A 55 -6.25 -3.24 1.05
N VAL A 56 -6.38 -3.15 2.37
CA VAL A 56 -7.09 -2.06 3.06
C VAL A 56 -6.44 -0.72 2.79
N GLU A 57 -5.11 -0.63 2.91
CA GLU A 57 -4.40 0.63 2.74
C GLU A 57 -4.31 1.05 1.26
N ARG A 58 -4.24 0.09 0.31
CA ARG A 58 -4.41 0.38 -1.13
C ARG A 58 -5.78 0.99 -1.40
N ASP A 59 -6.86 0.37 -0.94
CA ASP A 59 -8.21 0.86 -1.14
C ASP A 59 -8.39 2.25 -0.50
N ARG A 60 -7.79 2.48 0.66
CA ARG A 60 -7.77 3.79 1.32
C ARG A 60 -7.06 4.86 0.47
N ILE A 61 -5.89 4.55 -0.13
CA ILE A 61 -5.20 5.51 -1.01
C ILE A 61 -6.07 5.85 -2.22
N LEU A 62 -6.71 4.86 -2.85
CA LEU A 62 -7.61 5.09 -3.99
C LEU A 62 -8.80 5.99 -3.63
N GLN A 63 -9.39 5.78 -2.44
CA GLN A 63 -10.47 6.63 -1.95
C GLN A 63 -9.99 8.07 -1.68
N LEU A 64 -8.81 8.24 -1.10
CA LEU A 64 -8.23 9.56 -0.82
C LEU A 64 -7.87 10.32 -2.11
N ASP A 65 -7.33 9.62 -3.11
CA ASP A 65 -7.07 10.20 -4.44
C ASP A 65 -8.36 10.65 -5.12
N ALA A 66 -9.44 9.85 -5.04
CA ALA A 66 -10.74 10.23 -5.56
C ALA A 66 -11.31 11.47 -4.85
N GLN A 67 -11.23 11.53 -3.51
CA GLN A 67 -11.64 12.70 -2.73
C GLN A 67 -10.85 13.95 -3.10
N TRP A 68 -9.53 13.83 -3.29
CA TRP A 68 -8.70 14.96 -3.68
C TRP A 68 -8.96 15.38 -5.13
N SER A 69 -9.22 14.44 -6.02
CA SER A 69 -9.62 14.72 -7.40
C SER A 69 -10.94 15.52 -7.44
N GLN A 70 -11.94 15.13 -6.65
CA GLN A 70 -13.17 15.91 -6.49
C GLN A 70 -12.89 17.32 -5.96
N LEU A 71 -11.98 17.46 -4.99
CA LEU A 71 -11.57 18.77 -4.49
C LEU A 71 -10.95 19.62 -5.60
N CYS A 72 -10.13 19.02 -6.48
CA CYS A 72 -9.52 19.70 -7.62
C CYS A 72 -10.55 20.23 -8.63
N ASP A 73 -11.70 19.57 -8.76
CA ASP A 73 -12.79 20.03 -9.63
C ASP A 73 -13.48 21.28 -9.07
N THR A 74 -13.47 21.44 -7.73
CA THR A 74 -14.03 22.61 -7.05
C THR A 74 -13.01 23.74 -6.82
N ASP A 75 -11.72 23.42 -6.70
CA ASP A 75 -10.61 24.37 -6.54
C ASP A 75 -9.44 23.99 -7.46
N PRO A 76 -9.25 24.70 -8.59
CA PRO A 76 -8.17 24.42 -9.53
C PRO A 76 -6.77 24.51 -8.94
N LYS A 77 -6.56 25.25 -7.83
CA LYS A 77 -5.24 25.34 -7.17
C LYS A 77 -4.83 24.00 -6.56
N GLU A 78 -5.79 23.21 -6.10
CA GLU A 78 -5.54 21.88 -5.52
C GLU A 78 -4.96 20.92 -6.55
N ARG A 79 -5.28 21.08 -7.84
CA ARG A 79 -4.68 20.28 -8.91
C ARG A 79 -3.17 20.49 -8.99
N THR A 80 -2.70 21.74 -8.90
CA THR A 80 -1.26 22.05 -8.86
C THR A 80 -0.62 21.46 -7.60
N ILE A 81 -1.27 21.59 -6.44
CA ILE A 81 -0.73 21.04 -5.18
C ILE A 81 -0.63 19.51 -5.24
N MET A 82 -1.62 18.83 -5.82
CA MET A 82 -1.59 17.37 -6.01
C MET A 82 -0.44 16.95 -6.93
N GLN A 83 -0.26 17.64 -8.06
CA GLN A 83 0.83 17.36 -8.99
C GLN A 83 2.20 17.57 -8.34
N ASP A 84 2.38 18.66 -7.59
CA ASP A 84 3.61 18.93 -6.85
C ASP A 84 3.88 17.89 -5.76
N TYR A 85 2.83 17.42 -5.08
CA TYR A 85 2.92 16.36 -4.09
C TYR A 85 3.41 15.05 -4.72
N LYS A 86 2.78 14.59 -5.81
CA LYS A 86 3.17 13.39 -6.56
C LYS A 86 4.61 13.50 -7.09
N LYS A 87 5.01 14.67 -7.58
CA LYS A 87 6.37 14.92 -8.06
C LYS A 87 7.42 14.88 -6.95
N ARG A 88 7.12 15.45 -5.77
CA ARG A 88 8.09 15.56 -4.66
C ARG A 88 8.22 14.28 -3.83
N LEU A 89 7.12 13.57 -3.62
CA LEU A 89 7.05 12.46 -2.66
C LEU A 89 6.81 11.10 -3.32
N GLY A 90 6.87 11.05 -4.66
CA GLY A 90 6.54 9.88 -5.45
C GLY A 90 5.04 9.81 -5.77
N ASP A 91 4.73 9.36 -6.98
CA ASP A 91 3.36 9.10 -7.38
C ASP A 91 2.88 7.82 -6.71
N TYR A 92 2.14 8.01 -5.63
CA TYR A 92 1.59 6.92 -4.83
C TYR A 92 0.65 6.01 -5.61
N LEU A 93 0.09 6.46 -6.74
CA LEU A 93 -0.73 5.58 -7.58
C LEU A 93 0.14 4.58 -8.34
N GLU A 94 1.31 4.98 -8.82
CA GLU A 94 2.27 4.08 -9.48
C GLU A 94 2.75 2.99 -8.54
N GLU A 95 2.98 3.35 -7.28
CA GLU A 95 3.48 2.44 -6.25
C GLU A 95 2.47 1.35 -5.86
N ILE A 96 1.17 1.60 -6.02
CA ILE A 96 0.09 0.65 -5.71
C ILE A 96 -0.59 0.07 -6.95
N ARG A 97 0.00 0.29 -8.14
CA ARG A 97 -0.54 -0.27 -9.38
C ARG A 97 -0.58 -1.78 -9.28
N PRO A 98 -1.66 -2.42 -9.78
CA PRO A 98 -1.61 -3.85 -10.04
C PRO A 98 -0.41 -4.14 -10.93
N VAL A 99 0.39 -5.15 -10.59
CA VAL A 99 1.36 -5.69 -11.54
C VAL A 99 0.54 -6.17 -12.73
N ALA A 100 0.80 -5.62 -13.92
CA ALA A 100 0.14 -6.10 -15.13
C ALA A 100 0.39 -7.60 -15.22
N GLU A 101 -0.68 -8.39 -15.18
CA GLU A 101 -0.60 -9.84 -15.28
C GLU A 101 0.16 -10.19 -16.56
N LYS A 102 1.43 -10.58 -16.43
CA LYS A 102 1.98 -11.57 -17.36
C LYS A 102 1.37 -12.90 -16.93
N LEU A 103 0.13 -13.13 -17.34
CA LEU A 103 -0.48 -14.46 -17.39
C LEU A 103 0.42 -15.32 -18.29
N VAL A 104 1.39 -16.00 -17.69
CA VAL A 104 1.97 -17.20 -18.26
C VAL A 104 1.36 -18.34 -17.47
N LEU A 105 0.24 -18.84 -18.00
CA LEU A 105 -0.27 -20.17 -17.68
C LEU A 105 0.58 -21.21 -18.42
#